data_AF-A0A7V8DM23-F1
#
_entry.id   AF-A0A7V8DM23-F1
#
_cell.length_a   1.000
_cell.length_b   1.000
_cell.length_c   1.000
_cell.angle_alpha   90.00
_cell.angle_beta   90.00
_cell.angle_gamma   90.00
#
_symmetry.space_group_name_H-M   'P 1'
#
loop_
_entity.id
_entity.type
_entity.pdbx_description
1 polymer ?
#
loop_
_entity_poly.entity_id
_entity_poly.type
_entity_poly.pdbx_seq_one_letter_code
_entity_poly.pdbx_strand_id
1 'polypeptide(L)'
;MTNLLVRDIDENLVVRLKNKAKARGTSMQAVLKEAVENAATDSDNSAVWDELRTFRNSIPPMGISSMELLKEGRDYLDWKTDQILNGWKDNK
;
A
#
# COMPACT_ATOMS: atom_id res chain seq x y z
N MET A 1 18.69 -8.32 19.26
CA MET A 1 17.46 -9.15 19.21
C MET A 1 16.28 -8.24 19.51
N THR A 2 15.35 -8.12 18.57
CA THR A 2 14.15 -7.28 18.74
C THR A 2 13.10 -8.08 19.49
N ASN A 3 12.54 -7.52 20.56
CA ASN A 3 11.46 -8.12 21.32
C ASN A 3 10.17 -7.36 21.02
N LEU A 4 9.12 -8.07 20.60
CA LEU A 4 7.83 -7.48 20.27
C LEU A 4 6.76 -8.04 21.20
N LEU A 5 5.98 -7.14 21.80
CA LEU A 5 4.90 -7.50 22.70
C LEU A 5 3.58 -7.36 21.93
N VAL A 6 2.90 -8.48 21.73
CA VAL A 6 1.58 -8.52 21.08
C VAL A 6 0.52 -8.55 22.18
N ARG A 7 -0.39 -7.57 22.18
CA ARG A 7 -1.53 -7.46 23.11
C ARG A 7 -2.82 -7.84 22.40
N ASP A 8 -3.87 -8.08 23.19
CA ASP A 8 -5.24 -8.29 22.71
C ASP A 8 -5.38 -9.45 21.71
N ILE A 9 -4.68 -10.56 22.01
CA ILE A 9 -4.78 -11.79 21.23
C ILE A 9 -5.99 -12.60 21.73
N ASP A 10 -6.75 -13.16 20.78
CA ASP A 10 -7.81 -14.14 21.07
C ASP A 10 -7.26 -15.30 21.93
N GLU A 11 -7.91 -15.54 23.06
CA GLU A 11 -7.53 -16.59 24.01
C GLU A 11 -7.54 -17.98 23.37
N ASN A 12 -8.44 -18.23 22.41
CA ASN A 12 -8.48 -19.48 21.65
C ASN A 12 -7.21 -19.67 20.81
N LEU A 13 -6.68 -18.58 20.24
CA LEU A 13 -5.43 -18.62 19.48
C LEU A 13 -4.25 -18.94 20.40
N VAL A 14 -4.23 -18.38 21.62
CA VAL A 14 -3.20 -18.68 22.63
C VAL A 14 -3.23 -20.16 23.01
N VAL A 15 -4.41 -20.74 23.22
CA VAL A 15 -4.56 -22.18 23.51
C VAL A 15 -4.03 -23.04 22.37
N ARG A 16 -4.37 -22.71 21.12
CA ARG A 16 -3.86 -23.43 19.93
C ARG A 16 -2.34 -23.34 19.81
N LEU A 17 -1.75 -22.17 20.05
CA LEU A 17 -0.30 -21.98 20.04
C LEU A 17 0.39 -22.80 21.14
N LYS A 18 -0.15 -22.81 22.37
CA LYS A 18 0.36 -23.64 23.46
C LYS A 18 0.31 -25.13 23.13
N ASN A 19 -0.80 -25.60 22.55
CA ASN A 19 -0.94 -27.00 22.16
C ASN A 19 0.05 -27.36 21.04
N LYS A 20 0.24 -26.49 20.05
CA LYS A 20 1.23 -26.66 18.99
C LYS A 20 2.67 -26.72 19.53
N ALA A 21 3.00 -25.87 20.50
CA ALA A 21 4.29 -25.88 21.18
C ALA A 21 4.53 -27.17 21.97
N LYS A 22 3.52 -27.62 22.73
CA LYS A 22 3.56 -28.90 23.45
C LYS A 22 3.79 -30.08 22.52
N ALA A 23 3.05 -30.16 21.40
CA ALA A 23 3.18 -31.23 20.43
C ALA A 23 4.57 -31.29 19.77
N ARG A 24 5.23 -30.14 19.62
CA ARG A 24 6.58 -30.04 19.04
C ARG A 24 7.71 -30.17 20.08
N GLY A 25 7.38 -30.19 21.38
CA GLY A 25 8.38 -30.17 22.45
C GLY A 25 9.19 -28.87 22.50
N THR A 26 8.64 -27.75 22.02
CA THR A 26 9.33 -26.44 21.96
C THR A 26 8.59 -25.37 22.76
N SER A 27 9.19 -24.19 22.90
CA SER A 27 8.52 -23.04 23.53
C SER A 27 7.50 -22.42 22.59
N MET A 28 6.45 -21.83 23.16
CA MET A 28 5.46 -21.07 22.38
C MET A 28 6.11 -19.94 21.57
N GLN A 29 7.13 -19.29 22.13
CA GLN A 29 7.88 -18.23 21.46
C GLN A 29 8.65 -18.73 20.24
N ALA A 30 9.20 -19.96 20.28
CA ALA A 30 9.85 -20.57 19.12
C ALA A 30 8.85 -20.84 17.98
N VAL A 31 7.66 -21.33 18.32
CA VAL A 31 6.58 -21.54 17.33
C VAL A 31 6.09 -20.22 16.73
N LEU A 32 5.99 -19.17 17.54
CA LEU A 32 5.62 -17.83 17.09
C LEU A 32 6.67 -17.24 16.17
N LYS A 33 7.96 -17.37 16.53
CA LYS A 33 9.09 -16.94 15.72
C LYS A 33 9.05 -17.59 14.33
N GLU A 34 8.95 -18.92 14.29
CA GLU A 34 8.86 -19.67 13.02
C GLU A 34 7.67 -19.23 12.17
N ALA A 35 6.50 -19.00 12.80
CA ALA A 35 5.31 -18.54 12.08
C ALA A 35 5.49 -17.14 11.47
N VAL A 36 6.14 -16.23 12.20
CA VAL A 36 6.44 -14.87 11.73
C VAL A 36 7.51 -14.89 10.64
N GLU A 37 8.56 -15.71 10.78
CA GLU A 37 9.61 -15.86 9.76
C GLU A 37 9.03 -16.40 8.45
N ASN A 38 8.19 -17.44 8.51
CA ASN A 38 7.52 -17.99 7.34
C ASN A 38 6.60 -16.95 6.68
N ALA A 39 5.80 -16.22 7.46
CA ALA A 39 4.93 -15.16 6.92
C ALA A 39 5.71 -13.97 6.34
N ALA A 40 6.89 -13.66 6.90
CA ALA A 40 7.75 -12.59 6.40
C ALA A 40 8.35 -12.95 5.04
N THR A 41 8.65 -14.22 4.81
CA THR A 41 9.24 -14.71 3.55
C THR A 41 8.31 -14.48 2.35
N ASP A 42 6.99 -14.64 2.53
CA ASP A 42 5.99 -14.34 1.50
C ASP A 42 5.78 -12.83 1.26
N SER A 43 6.30 -11.98 2.15
CA SER A 43 6.08 -10.53 2.15
C SER A 43 7.31 -9.71 1.73
N ASP A 44 8.36 -10.35 1.21
CA ASP A 44 9.54 -9.65 0.68
C ASP A 44 9.19 -8.92 -0.63
N ASN A 45 8.40 -7.86 -0.47
CA ASN A 45 7.99 -6.93 -1.50
C ASN A 45 9.17 -6.06 -1.96
N SER A 46 10.40 -6.31 -1.49
CA SER A 46 11.60 -5.61 -1.98
C SER A 46 11.70 -5.69 -3.51
N ALA A 47 11.38 -6.85 -4.10
CA ALA A 47 11.30 -7.01 -5.55
C ALA A 47 10.26 -6.08 -6.20
N VAL A 48 9.08 -5.93 -5.59
CA VAL A 48 8.02 -5.01 -6.06
C VAL A 48 8.45 -3.55 -5.92
N TRP A 49 9.11 -3.20 -4.81
CA TRP A 49 9.64 -1.85 -4.59
C TRP A 49 10.78 -1.51 -5.54
N ASP A 50 11.64 -2.47 -5.86
CA ASP A 50 12.71 -2.31 -6.83
C ASP A 50 12.17 -2.20 -8.26
N GLU A 51 11.11 -2.94 -8.60
CA GLU A 51 10.39 -2.80 -9.87
C GLU A 51 9.76 -1.40 -10.00
N LEU A 52 9.09 -0.91 -8.95
CA LEU A 52 8.52 0.44 -8.91
C LEU A 52 9.60 1.53 -8.99
N ARG A 53 10.76 1.32 -8.34
CA ARG A 53 11.90 2.25 -8.40
C ARG A 53 12.49 2.28 -9.81
N THR A 54 12.62 1.11 -10.45
CA THR A 54 13.11 0.98 -11.82
C THR A 54 12.16 1.67 -12.80
N PHE A 55 10.86 1.43 -12.66
CA PHE A 55 9.84 2.11 -13.45
C PHE A 55 9.90 3.64 -13.28
N ARG A 56 9.95 4.13 -12.03
CA ARG A 56 10.10 5.57 -11.76
C ARG A 56 11.35 6.18 -12.39
N ASN A 57 12.48 5.47 -12.36
CA ASN A 57 13.72 5.94 -12.96
C ASN A 57 13.73 5.83 -14.50
N SER A 58 12.89 4.97 -15.07
CA SER A 58 12.73 4.83 -16.52
C SER A 58 11.87 5.94 -17.14
N ILE A 59 11.07 6.63 -16.33
CA ILE A 59 10.27 7.77 -16.78
C ILE A 59 11.21 8.99 -16.88
N PRO A 60 11.51 9.49 -18.10
CA PRO A 60 12.28 10.72 -18.24
C PRO A 60 11.56 11.85 -17.50
N PRO A 61 12.30 12.76 -16.83
CA PRO A 61 11.68 13.90 -16.18
C PRO A 61 10.89 14.67 -17.23
N MET A 62 9.56 14.60 -17.13
CA MET A 62 8.70 15.45 -17.95
C MET A 62 8.99 16.88 -17.48
N GLY A 63 9.47 17.73 -18.39
CA GLY A 63 9.75 19.14 -18.12
C GLY A 63 8.50 19.97 -17.80
N ILE A 64 7.37 19.31 -17.59
CA ILE A 64 6.07 19.87 -17.26
C ILE A 64 5.84 19.56 -15.78
N SER A 65 5.77 20.60 -14.96
CA SER A 65 5.49 20.44 -13.54
C SER A 65 4.09 19.87 -13.33
N SER A 66 3.87 19.04 -12.31
CA SER A 66 2.52 18.58 -11.94
C SER A 66 1.53 19.73 -11.77
N MET A 67 2.00 20.91 -11.35
CA MET A 67 1.18 22.12 -11.27
C MET A 67 0.73 22.65 -12.63
N GLU A 68 1.57 22.49 -13.65
CA GLU A 68 1.30 22.95 -15.01
C GLU A 68 0.25 22.05 -15.67
N LEU A 69 0.36 20.72 -15.48
CA LEU A 69 -0.68 19.75 -15.89
C LEU A 69 -2.03 20.00 -15.20
N LEU A 70 -2.02 20.31 -13.90
CA LEU A 70 -3.24 20.63 -13.16
C LEU A 70 -3.86 21.96 -13.62
N LYS A 71 -3.02 22.94 -13.98
CA LYS A 71 -3.47 24.22 -14.51
C LYS A 71 -4.10 24.05 -15.90
N GLU A 72 -3.45 23.33 -16.80
CA GLU A 72 -4.01 23.02 -18.12
C GLU A 72 -5.34 22.26 -18.01
N GLY A 73 -5.42 21.28 -17.10
CA GLY A 73 -6.66 20.54 -16.83
C GLY A 73 -7.77 21.44 -16.31
N ARG A 74 -7.45 22.38 -15.41
CA ARG A 74 -8.41 23.38 -14.91
C ARG A 74 -8.87 24.32 -16.03
N ASP A 75 -7.94 24.91 -16.77
CA ASP A 75 -8.23 25.88 -17.82
C ASP A 75 -9.09 25.25 -18.94
N TYR A 76 -8.85 23.98 -19.27
CA TYR A 76 -9.69 23.21 -20.21
C TYR A 76 -11.12 23.01 -19.70
N LEU A 77 -11.29 22.68 -18.41
CA LEU A 77 -12.61 22.49 -17.80
C LEU A 77 -13.39 23.80 -17.70
N ASP A 78 -12.71 24.90 -17.37
CA ASP A 78 -13.29 26.25 -17.32
C ASP A 78 -13.80 26.66 -18.71
N TRP A 79 -12.99 26.50 -19.77
CA TRP A 79 -13.39 26.76 -21.16
C TRP A 79 -14.61 25.92 -21.58
N LYS A 80 -14.62 24.62 -21.27
CA LYS A 80 -15.72 23.72 -21.62
C LYS A 80 -17.02 24.12 -20.91
N THR A 81 -16.90 24.55 -19.65
CA THR A 81 -18.04 25.02 -18.85
C THR A 81 -18.61 26.32 -19.44
N ASP A 82 -17.75 27.25 -19.85
CA ASP A 82 -18.16 28.50 -20.50
C ASP A 82 -18.85 28.25 -21.85
N GLN A 83 -18.36 27.30 -22.67
CA GLN A 83 -19.04 26.94 -23.92
C GLN A 83 -20.44 26.37 -23.67
N ILE A 84 -20.60 25.51 -22.67
CA ILE A 84 -21.91 24.97 -22.31
C ILE A 84 -22.81 26.09 -21.81
N LEU A 85 -22.35 26.92 -20.87
CA LEU A 85 -23.19 27.98 -20.30
C LEU A 85 -23.61 29.05 -21.32
N ASN A 86 -22.73 29.40 -22.26
CA ASN A 86 -23.05 30.38 -23.30
C ASN A 86 -23.90 29.76 -24.43
N GLY A 87 -23.67 28.50 -24.82
CA GLY A 87 -24.54 27.79 -25.77
C GLY A 87 -25.97 27.58 -25.26
N TRP A 88 -26.19 27.58 -23.95
CA TRP A 88 -27.54 27.57 -23.35
C TRP A 88 -28.22 28.95 -23.34
N LYS A 89 -27.47 30.06 -23.42
CA LYS A 89 -28.03 31.42 -23.47
C LYS A 89 -28.49 31.81 -24.87
N ASP A 90 -27.84 31.29 -25.91
CA ASP A 90 -28.17 31.58 -27.31
C ASP A 90 -29.39 30.78 -27.84
N ASN A 91 -29.96 29.90 -27.01
CA ASN A 91 -31.10 29.02 -27.33
C ASN A 91 -32.39 29.39 -26.56
N LYS A 92 -32.44 30.59 -25.96
CA LYS A 92 -33.62 31.20 -25.33
C LYS A 92 -34.00 32.49 -26.03
#